data_AF-A0A7W1CFI8-F1
#
_entry.id   AF-A0A7W1CFI8-F1
#
_cell.length_a   1.000
_cell.length_b   1.000
_cell.length_c   1.000
_cell.angle_alpha   90.00
_cell.angle_beta   90.00
_cell.angle_gamma   90.00
#
_symmetry.space_group_name_H-M   'P 1'
#
loop_
_entity.id
_entity.type
_entity.pdbx_description
1 polymer ?
#
loop_
_entity_poly.entity_id
_entity_poly.type
_entity_poly.pdbx_seq_one_letter_code
_entity_poly.pdbx_strand_id
1 'polypeptide(L)'
;MTVRKVFLLLAILFVGLAASGCGVVSSAVDNVTGLVGLHETGTVIAKVAQIRSSYAVVAADLLEVKRGETLDILDEIDFEKVHWYRVRAQDDYKTEGWIEAQNIILSDLLDKSKKIAEEDKDYQPQATAQLRAATNLRLSPEQRDDNIIVKLDNLSNFEIVSWRIVPKSQDALDIDNARKGEVKQVKGKTRNAEIEAAKESNEPEKIDEKYDIWYKVRLDRSVSPAPAGWVFGRQVELQVPSDIVFYQQNNKKYVTWQRLDSIEASDKSTAANRDAVKTSKPGSWVILSRTNIVKAQDGIEPDFDGISVLAYDKYNEEHYAAYRSGDVWGLLPLMVEGTGDNKTFVLKLRGANGEMEEKRFVTFKDAKGRLKVTVPEGIATTGK
;
A
#
# COMPACT_ATOMS: atom_id res chain seq x y z
N MET A 1 37.39 52.46 36.47
CA MET A 1 35.96 52.48 36.81
C MET A 1 35.19 51.88 35.63
N THR A 2 35.07 50.55 35.64
CA THR A 2 33.83 49.78 35.91
C THR A 2 32.86 49.80 34.72
N VAL A 3 33.06 48.91 33.74
CA VAL A 3 32.39 47.58 33.62
C VAL A 3 30.88 47.73 33.49
N ARG A 4 30.37 47.76 32.25
CA ARG A 4 28.93 47.51 31.95
C ARG A 4 28.62 47.34 30.45
N LYS A 5 29.33 46.48 29.70
CA LYS A 5 28.94 46.12 28.30
C LYS A 5 29.41 44.71 27.85
N VAL A 6 29.26 43.67 28.69
CA VAL A 6 29.58 42.27 28.28
C VAL A 6 28.54 41.27 28.82
N PHE A 7 27.25 41.51 28.60
CA PHE A 7 26.21 40.57 29.03
C PHE A 7 25.03 40.43 28.03
N LEU A 8 25.30 40.50 26.73
CA LEU A 8 24.25 40.30 25.72
C LEU A 8 24.71 39.59 24.44
N LEU A 9 25.77 38.77 24.53
CA LEU A 9 26.29 37.98 23.41
C LEU A 9 26.82 36.62 23.89
N LEU A 10 26.05 35.94 24.76
CA LEU A 10 26.39 34.59 25.23
C LEU A 10 25.14 33.75 25.57
N ALA A 11 24.13 33.84 24.69
CA ALA A 11 22.92 33.01 24.76
C ALA A 11 22.51 32.41 23.39
N ILE A 12 23.39 32.42 22.39
CA ILE A 12 23.12 31.85 21.04
C ILE A 12 24.15 30.79 20.63
N LEU A 13 25.06 30.39 21.53
CA LEU A 13 26.12 29.45 21.17
C LEU A 13 26.37 28.41 22.26
N PHE A 14 25.36 27.61 22.64
CA PHE A 14 25.56 26.31 23.31
C PHE A 14 24.23 25.53 23.41
N VAL A 15 23.63 25.15 22.29
CA VAL A 15 22.72 23.99 22.22
C VAL A 15 23.03 23.25 20.92
N GLY A 16 24.20 22.62 20.91
CA GLY A 16 24.64 21.75 19.84
C GLY A 16 25.67 20.79 20.40
N LEU A 17 25.27 19.52 20.46
CA LEU A 17 26.07 18.30 20.70
C LEU A 17 26.33 17.90 22.15
N ALA A 18 25.43 17.07 22.71
CA ALA A 18 25.77 15.70 23.16
C ALA A 18 24.54 14.94 23.71
N ALA A 19 24.49 13.64 23.41
CA ALA A 19 23.59 12.57 23.90
C ALA A 19 22.16 12.56 23.29
N SER A 20 21.77 11.60 22.43
CA SER A 20 21.77 10.13 22.58
C SER A 20 20.88 9.67 23.74
N GLY A 21 19.58 9.55 23.49
CA GLY A 21 18.63 8.96 24.43
C GLY A 21 17.20 9.13 23.95
N CYS A 22 16.54 8.02 23.64
CA CYS A 22 15.13 7.97 23.28
C CYS A 22 14.24 8.49 24.42
N GLY A 23 13.15 9.16 24.03
CA GLY A 23 12.01 9.43 24.90
C GLY A 23 11.85 10.90 25.26
N VAL A 24 10.62 11.38 25.11
CA VAL A 24 10.10 12.60 25.73
C VAL A 24 10.46 13.96 25.10
N VAL A 25 10.37 14.11 23.77
CA VAL A 25 10.18 15.44 23.14
C VAL A 25 9.17 15.41 21.97
N SER A 26 8.10 14.61 22.04
CA SER A 26 6.97 14.75 21.09
C SER A 26 5.73 15.41 21.70
N SER A 27 5.66 15.58 23.01
CA SER A 27 4.43 16.05 23.69
C SER A 27 4.31 17.57 23.84
N ALA A 28 5.34 18.33 23.43
CA ALA A 28 5.39 19.79 23.58
C ALA A 28 5.14 20.57 22.28
N VAL A 29 5.04 19.86 21.14
CA VAL A 29 4.67 20.45 19.83
C VAL A 29 3.21 20.21 19.44
N ASP A 30 2.50 19.34 20.16
CA ASP A 30 1.08 19.04 19.90
C ASP A 30 0.09 20.01 20.59
N ASN A 31 0.57 20.95 21.43
CA ASN A 31 -0.28 21.87 22.19
C ASN A 31 -0.05 23.37 21.86
N VAL A 32 0.61 23.69 20.75
CA VAL A 32 0.79 25.08 20.26
C VAL A 32 0.21 25.23 18.84
N THR A 33 -1.00 24.72 18.63
CA THR A 33 -1.82 24.98 17.42
C THR A 33 -3.07 25.82 17.73
N GLY A 34 -3.24 26.26 18.97
CA GLY A 34 -4.40 27.06 19.40
C GLY A 34 -4.31 28.57 19.18
N LEU A 35 -3.25 29.11 18.59
CA LEU A 35 -3.11 30.56 18.40
C LEU A 35 -2.36 30.89 17.10
N VAL A 36 -3.15 31.13 16.05
CA VAL A 36 -2.94 31.94 14.81
C VAL A 36 -3.77 31.24 13.74
N GLY A 37 -4.78 31.95 13.20
CA GLY A 37 -5.82 31.43 12.30
C GLY A 37 -5.28 30.79 11.02
N LEU A 38 -4.92 29.51 11.10
CA LEU A 38 -4.82 28.64 9.95
C LEU A 38 -6.26 28.34 9.53
N HIS A 39 -6.66 28.88 8.38
CA HIS A 39 -7.87 28.41 7.71
C HIS A 39 -7.66 26.93 7.40
N GLU A 40 -8.45 26.08 8.02
CA GLU A 40 -8.50 24.67 7.66
C GLU A 40 -8.99 24.56 6.23
N THR A 41 -8.35 23.69 5.44
CA THR A 41 -8.70 23.47 4.04
C THR A 41 -9.01 22.01 3.81
N GLY A 42 -9.88 21.73 2.86
CA GLY A 42 -10.25 20.39 2.43
C GLY A 42 -10.08 20.25 0.93
N THR A 43 -9.79 19.03 0.48
CA THR A 43 -9.74 18.67 -0.94
C THR A 43 -10.93 17.78 -1.27
N VAL A 44 -11.60 18.03 -2.39
CA VAL A 44 -12.72 17.19 -2.85
C VAL A 44 -12.21 15.83 -3.29
N ILE A 45 -12.76 14.75 -2.72
CA ILE A 45 -12.43 13.35 -3.05
C ILE A 45 -13.44 12.69 -3.97
N ALA A 46 -14.69 13.14 -3.97
CA ALA A 46 -15.72 12.64 -4.88
C ALA A 46 -15.40 13.07 -6.31
N LYS A 47 -15.75 12.25 -7.31
CA LYS A 47 -15.57 12.61 -8.72
C LYS A 47 -16.26 13.94 -9.03
N VAL A 48 -17.47 14.08 -8.49
CA VAL A 48 -18.31 15.29 -8.51
C VAL A 48 -19.04 15.36 -7.17
N ALA A 49 -19.15 16.55 -6.59
CA ALA A 49 -19.99 16.84 -5.44
C ALA A 49 -20.64 18.21 -5.60
N GLN A 50 -21.70 18.47 -4.82
CA GLN A 50 -22.42 19.75 -4.85
C GLN A 50 -22.23 20.48 -3.53
N ILE A 51 -21.89 21.76 -3.61
CA ILE A 51 -22.03 22.70 -2.51
C ILE A 51 -23.50 23.15 -2.48
N ARG A 52 -24.16 22.93 -1.35
CA ARG A 52 -25.60 23.15 -1.19
C ARG A 52 -25.88 24.37 -0.32
N SER A 53 -27.04 24.99 -0.47
CA SER A 53 -27.43 26.15 0.34
C SER A 53 -27.66 25.83 1.81
N SER A 54 -27.97 24.57 2.14
CA SER A 54 -28.10 24.06 3.50
C SER A 54 -27.88 22.54 3.55
N TYR A 55 -27.74 21.99 4.74
CA TYR A 55 -27.69 20.54 5.00
C TYR A 55 -29.09 19.88 5.04
N ALA A 56 -30.17 20.62 4.75
CA ALA A 56 -31.53 20.08 4.74
C ALA A 56 -31.76 19.15 3.52
N VAL A 57 -32.72 18.22 3.65
CA VAL A 57 -33.10 17.28 2.57
C VAL A 57 -33.44 18.02 1.28
N VAL A 58 -34.17 19.14 1.39
CA VAL A 58 -34.52 20.02 0.28
C VAL A 58 -33.65 21.28 0.36
N ALA A 59 -32.51 21.26 -0.31
CA ALA A 59 -31.59 22.38 -0.45
C ALA A 59 -31.25 22.59 -1.93
N ALA A 60 -30.97 23.84 -2.30
CA ALA A 60 -30.55 24.20 -3.65
C ALA A 60 -29.06 23.88 -3.83
N ASP A 61 -28.70 23.36 -5.00
CA ASP A 61 -27.30 23.17 -5.39
C ASP A 61 -26.76 24.51 -5.89
N LEU A 62 -25.71 25.00 -5.23
CA LEU A 62 -25.10 26.31 -5.50
C LEU A 62 -23.94 26.21 -6.49
N LEU A 63 -23.09 25.21 -6.32
CA LEU A 63 -21.89 25.01 -7.13
C LEU A 63 -21.50 23.53 -7.19
N GLU A 64 -21.23 23.05 -8.41
CA GLU A 64 -20.60 21.75 -8.61
C GLU A 64 -19.09 21.86 -8.42
N VAL A 65 -18.53 20.97 -7.59
CA VAL A 65 -17.08 20.86 -7.36
C VAL A 65 -16.57 19.48 -7.76
N LYS A 66 -15.30 19.40 -8.14
CA LYS A 66 -14.70 18.19 -8.72
C LYS A 66 -13.52 17.68 -7.90
N ARG A 67 -13.23 16.38 -8.05
CA ARG A 67 -12.08 15.71 -7.40
C ARG A 67 -10.80 16.53 -7.57
N GLY A 68 -10.13 16.80 -6.45
CA GLY A 68 -8.87 17.52 -6.39
C GLY A 68 -9.00 19.04 -6.22
N GLU A 69 -10.22 19.59 -6.29
CA GLU A 69 -10.44 21.00 -5.96
C GLU A 69 -10.29 21.25 -4.46
N THR A 70 -9.72 22.39 -4.10
CA THR A 70 -9.50 22.81 -2.71
C THR A 70 -10.60 23.78 -2.27
N LEU A 71 -11.12 23.56 -1.07
CA LEU A 71 -12.11 24.39 -0.41
C LEU A 71 -11.59 24.85 0.94
N ASP A 72 -11.98 26.06 1.37
CA ASP A 72 -11.74 26.49 2.74
C ASP A 72 -12.84 25.91 3.62
N ILE A 73 -12.47 25.29 4.74
CA ILE A 73 -13.41 24.79 5.75
C ILE A 73 -13.69 25.93 6.73
N LEU A 74 -14.97 26.28 6.87
CA LEU A 74 -15.43 27.40 7.68
C LEU A 74 -16.09 26.95 8.98
N ASP A 75 -16.80 25.82 8.95
CA ASP A 75 -17.57 25.28 10.07
C ASP A 75 -17.87 23.80 9.84
N GLU A 76 -18.31 23.10 10.89
CA GLU A 76 -18.72 21.69 10.83
C GLU A 76 -19.99 21.44 11.65
N ILE A 77 -20.84 20.52 11.19
CA ILE A 77 -22.05 20.14 11.93
C ILE A 77 -22.44 18.69 11.64
N ASP A 78 -22.93 18.00 12.67
CA ASP A 78 -23.63 16.73 12.52
C ASP A 78 -25.14 16.96 12.42
N PHE A 79 -25.74 16.53 11.31
CA PHE A 79 -27.19 16.58 11.09
C PHE A 79 -27.68 15.24 10.54
N GLU A 80 -28.71 14.67 11.17
CA GLU A 80 -29.31 13.38 10.75
C GLU A 80 -28.29 12.24 10.53
N LYS A 81 -27.25 12.17 11.38
CA LYS A 81 -26.15 11.17 11.33
C LYS A 81 -25.19 11.34 10.13
N VAL A 82 -25.27 12.45 9.42
CA VAL A 82 -24.34 12.86 8.37
C VAL A 82 -23.52 14.03 8.89
N HIS A 83 -22.20 13.95 8.70
CA HIS A 83 -21.28 15.04 9.02
C HIS A 83 -21.17 15.97 7.82
N TRP A 84 -21.25 17.28 8.06
CA TRP A 84 -21.25 18.31 7.02
C TRP A 84 -20.18 19.36 7.32
N TYR A 85 -19.52 19.82 6.27
CA TYR A 85 -18.67 20.99 6.32
C TYR A 85 -19.36 22.19 5.68
N ARG A 86 -19.31 23.33 6.36
CA ARG A 86 -19.52 24.61 5.70
C ARG A 86 -18.23 24.98 5.01
N VAL A 87 -18.30 25.24 3.72
CA VAL A 87 -17.14 25.46 2.87
C VAL A 87 -17.26 26.75 2.09
N ARG A 88 -16.10 27.29 1.71
CA ARG A 88 -15.97 28.34 0.71
C ARG A 88 -15.17 27.82 -0.48
N ALA A 89 -15.76 27.88 -1.67
CA ALA A 89 -15.06 27.57 -2.90
C ALA A 89 -14.07 28.68 -3.28
N GLN A 90 -13.06 28.31 -4.05
CA GLN A 90 -12.07 29.23 -4.61
C GLN A 90 -12.47 29.76 -6.01
N ASP A 91 -13.77 29.79 -6.29
CA ASP A 91 -14.32 30.41 -7.51
C ASP A 91 -14.35 31.94 -7.41
N ASP A 92 -14.62 32.61 -8.53
CA ASP A 92 -14.62 34.09 -8.60
C ASP A 92 -15.62 34.73 -7.61
N TYR A 93 -16.70 34.03 -7.27
CA TYR A 93 -17.74 34.51 -6.36
C TYR A 93 -17.54 34.09 -4.91
N LYS A 94 -16.49 33.31 -4.61
CA LYS A 94 -16.22 32.73 -3.28
C LYS A 94 -17.47 32.07 -2.69
N THR A 95 -18.10 31.21 -3.49
CA THR A 95 -19.38 30.59 -3.17
C THR A 95 -19.27 29.82 -1.85
N GLU A 96 -20.14 30.16 -0.90
CA GLU A 96 -20.22 29.50 0.40
C GLU A 96 -21.46 28.60 0.47
N GLY A 97 -21.32 27.45 1.09
CA GLY A 97 -22.42 26.54 1.35
C GLY A 97 -21.99 25.33 2.16
N TRP A 98 -22.80 24.27 2.09
CA TRP A 98 -22.59 23.03 2.83
C TRP A 98 -22.29 21.87 1.90
N ILE A 99 -21.33 21.03 2.28
CA ILE A 99 -20.98 19.81 1.56
C ILE A 99 -20.83 18.66 2.57
N GLU A 100 -21.28 17.46 2.18
CA GLU A 100 -21.12 16.29 3.04
C GLU A 100 -19.65 15.94 3.22
N ALA A 101 -19.23 15.69 4.46
CA ALA A 101 -17.84 15.43 4.80
C ALA A 101 -17.26 14.19 4.09
N GLN A 102 -18.09 13.21 3.74
CA GLN A 102 -17.67 12.04 2.95
C GLN A 102 -17.13 12.39 1.55
N ASN A 103 -17.35 13.61 1.08
CA ASN A 103 -16.85 14.11 -0.20
C ASN A 103 -15.57 14.93 -0.07
N ILE A 104 -15.06 15.16 1.15
CA ILE A 104 -13.88 15.98 1.44
C ILE A 104 -12.83 15.18 2.22
N ILE A 105 -11.56 15.38 1.89
CA ILE A 105 -10.42 15.01 2.73
C ILE A 105 -9.78 16.28 3.30
N LEU A 106 -9.60 16.34 4.62
CA LEU A 106 -8.94 17.46 5.28
C LEU A 106 -7.44 17.49 4.93
N SER A 107 -6.86 18.70 4.86
CA SER A 107 -5.46 18.90 4.46
C SER A 107 -4.47 18.12 5.34
N ASP A 108 -4.72 18.02 6.65
CA ASP A 108 -3.87 17.24 7.57
C ASP A 108 -3.85 15.74 7.22
N LEU A 109 -5.00 15.15 6.88
CA LEU A 109 -5.09 13.74 6.46
C LEU A 109 -4.45 13.53 5.09
N LEU A 110 -4.66 14.46 4.17
CA LEU A 110 -4.04 14.43 2.85
C LEU A 110 -2.51 14.51 2.96
N ASP A 111 -1.98 15.36 3.83
CA ASP A 111 -0.54 15.48 4.05
C ASP A 111 0.06 14.25 4.72
N LYS A 112 -0.66 13.61 5.65
CA LYS A 112 -0.25 12.30 6.17
C LYS A 112 -0.20 11.24 5.07
N SER A 113 -1.17 11.21 4.15
CA SER A 113 -1.14 10.32 2.99
C SER A 113 0.06 10.61 2.07
N LYS A 114 0.40 11.88 1.82
CA LYS A 114 1.60 12.26 1.06
C LYS A 114 2.89 11.78 1.74
N LYS A 115 2.98 11.86 3.07
CA LYS A 115 4.13 11.33 3.83
C LYS A 115 4.29 9.82 3.64
N ILE A 116 3.18 9.07 3.70
CA ILE A 116 3.17 7.63 3.43
C ILE A 116 3.68 7.33 2.01
N ALA A 117 3.30 8.15 1.02
CA ALA A 117 3.76 8.01 -0.35
C ALA A 117 5.26 8.31 -0.50
N GLU A 118 5.78 9.27 0.25
CA GLU A 118 7.19 9.67 0.22
C GLU A 118 8.12 8.57 0.77
N GLU A 119 7.68 7.79 1.75
CA GLU A 119 8.45 6.67 2.35
C GLU A 119 8.94 5.65 1.31
N ASP A 120 8.12 5.36 0.29
CA ASP A 120 8.38 4.32 -0.72
C ASP A 120 8.31 4.88 -2.15
N LYS A 121 8.58 6.17 -2.34
CA LYS A 121 8.49 6.82 -3.66
C LYS A 121 9.42 6.17 -4.70
N ASP A 122 10.58 5.68 -4.24
CA ASP A 122 11.61 5.09 -5.08
C ASP A 122 11.42 3.58 -5.26
N TYR A 123 10.44 2.97 -4.57
CA TYR A 123 10.15 1.55 -4.70
C TYR A 123 9.26 1.27 -5.91
N GLN A 124 9.67 0.24 -6.66
CA GLN A 124 8.87 -0.31 -7.74
C GLN A 124 7.60 -0.97 -7.17
N PRO A 125 6.44 -0.82 -7.84
CA PRO A 125 5.22 -1.54 -7.48
C PRO A 125 5.46 -3.04 -7.43
N GLN A 126 5.23 -3.68 -6.30
CA GLN A 126 5.41 -5.12 -6.13
C GLN A 126 4.31 -5.91 -6.85
N ALA A 127 3.10 -5.37 -6.90
CA ALA A 127 1.97 -5.96 -7.58
C ALA A 127 0.98 -4.88 -8.04
N THR A 128 0.08 -5.26 -8.95
CA THR A 128 -1.10 -4.47 -9.32
C THR A 128 -2.35 -5.16 -8.80
N ALA A 129 -3.33 -4.39 -8.37
CA ALA A 129 -4.54 -4.94 -7.77
C ALA A 129 -5.77 -4.06 -7.96
N GLN A 130 -6.93 -4.64 -7.69
CA GLN A 130 -8.24 -4.00 -7.74
C GLN A 130 -9.05 -4.33 -6.48
N LEU A 131 -9.93 -3.42 -6.06
CA LEU A 131 -10.92 -3.71 -5.02
C LEU A 131 -12.09 -4.53 -5.53
N ARG A 132 -12.50 -5.55 -4.77
CA ARG A 132 -13.75 -6.31 -4.99
C ARG A 132 -14.96 -5.71 -4.27
N ALA A 133 -14.70 -4.86 -3.28
CA ALA A 133 -15.73 -4.13 -2.53
C ALA A 133 -15.16 -2.79 -2.06
N ALA A 134 -16.04 -1.84 -1.77
CA ALA A 134 -15.62 -0.57 -1.18
C ALA A 134 -14.93 -0.80 0.17
N THR A 135 -13.82 -0.12 0.42
CA THR A 135 -13.01 -0.31 1.63
C THR A 135 -12.40 1.00 2.11
N ASN A 136 -12.01 1.05 3.38
CA ASN A 136 -11.34 2.21 3.95
C ASN A 136 -9.85 2.22 3.59
N LEU A 137 -9.37 3.32 3.04
CA LEU A 137 -7.95 3.65 2.97
C LEU A 137 -7.52 4.19 4.33
N ARG A 138 -6.42 3.67 4.88
CA ARG A 138 -5.98 3.95 6.25
C ARG A 138 -4.54 4.46 6.33
N LEU A 139 -4.19 5.13 7.43
CA LEU A 139 -2.82 5.63 7.66
C LEU A 139 -1.86 4.51 8.10
N SER A 140 -2.37 3.49 8.79
CA SER A 140 -1.65 2.32 9.30
C SER A 140 -2.43 1.02 9.06
N PRO A 141 -1.81 -0.16 9.14
CA PRO A 141 -2.46 -1.46 8.93
C PRO A 141 -3.25 -1.92 10.17
N GLU A 142 -4.15 -1.08 10.69
CA GLU A 142 -4.94 -1.33 11.89
C GLU A 142 -6.42 -0.97 11.69
N GLN A 143 -7.33 -1.77 12.24
CA GLN A 143 -8.78 -1.51 12.18
C GLN A 143 -9.22 -0.57 13.32
N ARG A 144 -8.82 0.70 13.24
CA ARG A 144 -9.27 1.77 14.14
C ARG A 144 -9.96 2.89 13.37
N ASP A 145 -10.98 3.51 13.95
CA ASP A 145 -11.76 4.54 13.25
C ASP A 145 -10.98 5.84 13.02
N ASP A 146 -10.09 6.20 13.95
CA ASP A 146 -9.19 7.37 13.87
C ASP A 146 -8.06 7.22 12.82
N ASN A 147 -7.97 6.05 12.20
CA ASN A 147 -6.96 5.70 11.22
C ASN A 147 -7.47 5.84 9.76
N ILE A 148 -8.74 6.17 9.55
CA ILE A 148 -9.36 6.23 8.21
C ILE A 148 -9.00 7.56 7.53
N ILE A 149 -8.50 7.47 6.30
CA ILE A 149 -8.21 8.62 5.42
C ILE A 149 -9.44 8.93 4.57
N VAL A 150 -9.93 7.92 3.85
CA VAL A 150 -11.02 8.04 2.89
C VAL A 150 -11.58 6.65 2.59
N LYS A 151 -12.84 6.58 2.16
CA LYS A 151 -13.43 5.35 1.61
C LYS A 151 -13.17 5.26 0.10
N LEU A 152 -12.59 4.15 -0.34
CA LEU A 152 -12.38 3.83 -1.74
C LEU A 152 -13.56 3.03 -2.29
N ASP A 153 -13.92 3.30 -3.54
CA ASP A 153 -15.00 2.61 -4.23
C ASP A 153 -14.56 1.21 -4.70
N ASN A 154 -15.54 0.31 -4.83
CA ASN A 154 -15.35 -0.96 -5.54
C ASN A 154 -14.72 -0.73 -6.92
N LEU A 155 -13.91 -1.67 -7.40
CA LEU A 155 -13.22 -1.64 -8.68
C LEU A 155 -12.12 -0.58 -8.81
N SER A 156 -11.80 0.15 -7.74
CA SER A 156 -10.63 1.02 -7.70
C SER A 156 -9.36 0.21 -7.93
N ASN A 157 -8.56 0.63 -8.91
CA ASN A 157 -7.28 0.02 -9.26
C ASN A 157 -6.13 0.74 -8.56
N PHE A 158 -5.09 -0.01 -8.19
CA PHE A 158 -3.90 0.57 -7.56
C PHE A 158 -2.68 -0.32 -7.66
N GLU A 159 -1.54 0.29 -7.36
CA GLU A 159 -0.26 -0.38 -7.21
C GLU A 159 -0.06 -0.76 -5.75
N ILE A 160 0.41 -1.98 -5.48
CA ILE A 160 0.85 -2.42 -4.16
C ILE A 160 2.36 -2.20 -4.09
N VAL A 161 2.83 -1.45 -3.10
CA VAL A 161 4.26 -1.18 -2.89
C VAL A 161 4.86 -2.03 -1.77
N SER A 162 4.04 -2.43 -0.79
CA SER A 162 4.44 -3.28 0.33
C SER A 162 3.21 -3.94 0.95
N TRP A 163 3.40 -4.91 1.83
CA TRP A 163 2.33 -5.45 2.67
C TRP A 163 2.83 -5.77 4.07
N ARG A 164 1.88 -5.98 4.97
CA ARG A 164 2.13 -6.47 6.32
C ARG A 164 1.11 -7.52 6.70
N ILE A 165 1.57 -8.43 7.54
CA ILE A 165 0.76 -9.49 8.13
C ILE A 165 0.54 -9.10 9.59
N VAL A 166 -0.71 -8.92 9.98
CA VAL A 166 -1.11 -8.45 11.30
C VAL A 166 -1.89 -9.57 11.99
N PRO A 167 -1.57 -9.95 13.24
CA PRO A 167 -2.36 -10.96 13.95
C PRO A 167 -3.82 -10.56 14.00
N LYS A 168 -4.73 -11.50 13.75
CA LYS A 168 -6.15 -11.23 13.89
C LYS A 168 -6.46 -10.91 15.35
N SER A 169 -7.10 -9.78 15.58
CA SER A 169 -7.67 -9.49 16.89
C SER A 169 -8.84 -10.44 17.15
N GLN A 170 -8.87 -11.05 18.34
CA GLN A 170 -9.90 -12.02 18.72
C GLN A 170 -11.31 -11.40 18.82
N ASP A 171 -11.40 -10.06 18.81
CA ASP A 171 -12.64 -9.30 19.03
C ASP A 171 -13.05 -8.36 17.88
N ALA A 172 -12.32 -8.30 16.75
CA ALA A 172 -12.72 -7.43 15.65
C ALA A 172 -13.88 -8.05 14.84
N LEU A 173 -15.05 -7.42 14.93
CA LEU A 173 -16.08 -7.54 13.91
C LEU A 173 -15.48 -7.07 12.57
N ASP A 174 -15.80 -7.73 11.45
CA ASP A 174 -15.43 -7.26 10.09
C ASP A 174 -16.15 -5.91 9.83
N ILE A 175 -15.61 -4.79 10.33
CA ILE A 175 -16.22 -3.44 10.32
C ILE A 175 -16.43 -2.94 8.88
N ASP A 176 -15.56 -3.32 7.94
CA ASP A 176 -15.62 -2.85 6.55
C ASP A 176 -16.87 -3.33 5.79
N ASN A 177 -17.59 -4.35 6.30
CA ASN A 177 -18.84 -4.87 5.70
C ASN A 177 -20.11 -4.60 6.53
N ALA A 178 -20.01 -3.91 7.67
CA ALA A 178 -21.15 -3.72 8.55
C ALA A 178 -22.03 -2.54 8.09
N ARG A 179 -23.33 -2.79 7.84
CA ARG A 179 -24.32 -1.71 7.85
C ARG A 179 -24.42 -1.18 9.29
N LYS A 180 -24.34 0.15 9.45
CA LYS A 180 -24.42 0.86 10.75
C LYS A 180 -25.67 0.38 11.51
N GLY A 181 -25.53 -0.55 12.47
CA GLY A 181 -26.63 -1.08 13.29
C GLY A 181 -26.82 -2.61 13.32
N GLU A 182 -26.14 -3.40 12.50
CA GLU A 182 -26.20 -4.87 12.60
C GLU A 182 -25.01 -5.43 13.38
N VAL A 183 -25.23 -5.78 14.65
CA VAL A 183 -24.33 -6.66 15.40
C VAL A 183 -24.49 -8.08 14.85
N LYS A 184 -23.73 -8.43 13.82
CA LYS A 184 -23.55 -9.85 13.47
C LYS A 184 -22.78 -10.51 14.61
N GLN A 185 -23.47 -11.33 15.42
CA GLN A 185 -22.80 -12.32 16.26
C GLN A 185 -21.93 -13.21 15.37
N VAL A 186 -20.61 -13.05 15.46
CA VAL A 186 -19.67 -13.91 14.75
C VAL A 186 -19.54 -15.24 15.51
N LYS A 187 -19.49 -16.32 14.73
CA LYS A 187 -19.12 -17.71 15.07
C LYS A 187 -17.72 -17.83 15.73
N GLY A 188 -17.47 -17.17 16.85
CA GLY A 188 -16.19 -17.26 17.58
C GLY A 188 -15.95 -18.64 18.20
N LYS A 189 -17.02 -19.33 18.64
CA LYS A 189 -16.90 -20.62 19.34
C LYS A 189 -16.46 -21.79 18.46
N THR A 190 -16.80 -21.83 17.18
CA THR A 190 -16.43 -22.95 16.29
C THR A 190 -15.00 -22.85 15.77
N ARG A 191 -14.45 -21.64 15.64
CA ARG A 191 -13.10 -21.42 15.07
C ARG A 191 -11.98 -21.86 16.02
N ASN A 192 -12.15 -21.66 17.33
CA ASN A 192 -11.22 -22.20 18.33
C ASN A 192 -11.24 -23.73 18.33
N ALA A 193 -12.40 -24.36 18.16
CA ALA A 193 -12.51 -25.82 18.09
C ALA A 193 -11.85 -26.40 16.83
N GLU A 194 -11.92 -25.71 15.68
CA GLU A 194 -11.23 -26.11 14.44
C GLU A 194 -9.71 -25.94 14.56
N ILE A 195 -9.23 -24.87 15.19
CA ILE A 195 -7.80 -24.65 15.47
C ILE A 195 -7.26 -25.69 16.46
N GLU A 196 -8.04 -26.05 17.49
CA GLU A 196 -7.67 -27.11 18.44
C GLU A 196 -7.69 -28.49 17.78
N ALA A 197 -8.68 -28.79 16.94
CA ALA A 197 -8.72 -30.05 16.18
C ALA A 197 -7.56 -30.17 15.15
N ALA A 198 -7.13 -29.07 14.53
CA ALA A 198 -5.97 -29.06 13.63
C ALA A 198 -4.64 -29.31 14.38
N LYS A 199 -4.55 -28.84 15.63
CA LYS A 199 -3.42 -29.17 16.53
C LYS A 199 -3.41 -30.65 16.91
N GLU A 200 -4.59 -31.26 17.08
CA GLU A 200 -4.73 -32.71 17.32
C GLU A 200 -4.43 -33.55 16.06
N SER A 201 -4.68 -33.03 14.85
CA SER A 201 -4.41 -33.72 13.58
C SER A 201 -3.01 -33.50 12.99
N ASN A 202 -2.16 -32.70 13.66
CA ASN A 202 -0.80 -32.33 13.20
C ASN A 202 -0.78 -31.66 11.82
N GLU A 203 -1.86 -30.98 11.44
CA GLU A 203 -1.92 -30.16 10.23
C GLU A 203 -1.13 -28.84 10.44
N PRO A 204 -0.40 -28.34 9.41
CA PRO A 204 0.35 -27.10 9.54
C PRO A 204 -0.59 -25.90 9.69
N GLU A 205 -0.29 -25.00 10.65
CA GLU A 205 -1.05 -23.76 10.86
C GLU A 205 -1.08 -22.92 9.59
N LYS A 206 -2.26 -22.37 9.24
CA LYS A 206 -2.45 -21.53 8.05
C LYS A 206 -2.40 -20.05 8.36
N ILE A 207 -1.87 -19.28 7.41
CA ILE A 207 -1.72 -17.82 7.55
C ILE A 207 -3.08 -17.13 7.63
N ASP A 208 -3.98 -17.46 6.70
CA ASP A 208 -5.30 -16.84 6.60
C ASP A 208 -6.24 -17.17 7.76
N GLU A 209 -5.87 -18.11 8.63
CA GLU A 209 -6.56 -18.41 9.88
C GLU A 209 -6.09 -17.47 11.00
N LYS A 210 -4.77 -17.25 11.10
CA LYS A 210 -4.11 -16.54 12.21
C LYS A 210 -3.88 -15.04 11.97
N TYR A 211 -3.75 -14.64 10.72
CA TYR A 211 -3.34 -13.30 10.35
C TYR A 211 -4.24 -12.66 9.30
N ASP A 212 -4.26 -11.33 9.34
CA ASP A 212 -4.83 -10.44 8.37
C ASP A 212 -3.71 -9.82 7.52
N ILE A 213 -3.92 -9.75 6.21
CA ILE A 213 -2.98 -9.12 5.29
C ILE A 213 -3.44 -7.69 5.02
N TRP A 214 -2.50 -6.75 5.06
CA TRP A 214 -2.69 -5.35 4.74
C TRP A 214 -1.75 -4.95 3.63
N TYR A 215 -2.27 -4.26 2.61
CA TYR A 215 -1.45 -3.77 1.50
C TYR A 215 -1.23 -2.27 1.65
N LYS A 216 0.03 -1.84 1.57
CA LYS A 216 0.39 -0.44 1.36
C LYS A 216 0.28 -0.17 -0.14
N VAL A 217 -0.58 0.78 -0.49
CA VAL A 217 -0.96 1.05 -1.88
C VAL A 217 -0.58 2.45 -2.31
N ARG A 218 -0.29 2.59 -3.60
CA ARG A 218 -0.13 3.85 -4.31
C ARG A 218 -1.33 4.04 -5.24
N LEU A 219 -1.97 5.19 -5.13
CA LEU A 219 -3.19 5.53 -5.86
C LEU A 219 -2.90 6.58 -6.93
N ASP A 220 -3.48 6.40 -8.10
CA ASP A 220 -3.52 7.47 -9.10
C ASP A 220 -4.48 8.59 -8.65
N ARG A 221 -4.18 9.83 -9.01
CA ARG A 221 -5.02 10.99 -8.65
C ARG A 221 -6.44 10.88 -9.18
N SER A 222 -6.64 10.16 -10.28
CA SER A 222 -7.96 9.87 -10.83
C SER A 222 -8.76 8.89 -9.98
N VAL A 223 -8.13 8.14 -9.06
CA VAL A 223 -8.79 7.25 -8.09
C VAL A 223 -9.05 7.98 -6.78
N SER A 224 -8.03 8.66 -6.24
CA SER A 224 -8.12 9.43 -5.01
C SER A 224 -7.09 10.56 -4.99
N PRO A 225 -7.42 11.76 -4.47
CA PRO A 225 -6.42 12.79 -4.18
C PRO A 225 -5.36 12.34 -3.16
N ALA A 226 -5.71 11.42 -2.25
CA ALA A 226 -4.78 10.82 -1.30
C ALA A 226 -3.88 9.81 -2.04
N PRO A 227 -2.58 10.08 -2.21
CA PRO A 227 -1.72 9.28 -3.09
C PRO A 227 -1.34 7.91 -2.53
N ALA A 228 -1.46 7.69 -1.21
CA ALA A 228 -1.08 6.42 -0.59
C ALA A 228 -1.80 6.13 0.74
N GLY A 229 -1.82 4.86 1.12
CA GLY A 229 -2.33 4.40 2.42
C GLY A 229 -2.34 2.88 2.51
N TRP A 230 -3.02 2.35 3.52
CA TRP A 230 -3.17 0.92 3.77
C TRP A 230 -4.61 0.47 3.48
N VAL A 231 -4.76 -0.66 2.80
CA VAL A 231 -6.06 -1.30 2.53
C VAL A 231 -6.08 -2.74 3.05
N PHE A 232 -7.26 -3.18 3.48
CA PHE A 232 -7.43 -4.51 4.02
C PHE A 232 -7.47 -5.58 2.93
N GLY A 233 -6.55 -6.55 2.99
CA GLY A 233 -6.26 -7.48 1.90
C GLY A 233 -7.40 -8.40 1.49
N ARG A 234 -8.40 -8.65 2.36
CA ARG A 234 -9.57 -9.47 2.01
C ARG A 234 -10.43 -8.83 0.91
N GLN A 235 -10.40 -7.50 0.81
CA GLN A 235 -11.12 -6.74 -0.22
C GLN A 235 -10.31 -6.56 -1.51
N VAL A 236 -9.08 -7.06 -1.54
CA VAL A 236 -8.16 -6.89 -2.65
C VAL A 236 -8.12 -8.14 -3.52
N GLU A 237 -8.14 -7.92 -4.83
CA GLU A 237 -7.87 -8.92 -5.85
C GLU A 237 -6.62 -8.53 -6.62
N LEU A 238 -5.62 -9.41 -6.56
CA LEU A 238 -4.37 -9.26 -7.29
C LEU A 238 -4.62 -9.43 -8.78
N GLN A 239 -4.23 -8.44 -9.57
CA GLN A 239 -4.36 -8.41 -11.02
C GLN A 239 -3.14 -9.07 -11.65
N VAL A 240 -3.03 -10.39 -11.48
CA VAL A 240 -1.93 -11.20 -12.04
C VAL A 240 -2.01 -11.15 -13.57
N PRO A 241 -0.91 -10.85 -14.29
CA PRO A 241 -0.89 -10.84 -15.75
C PRO A 241 -1.38 -12.16 -16.34
N SER A 242 -2.23 -12.07 -17.37
CA SER A 242 -2.89 -13.24 -17.97
C SER A 242 -1.92 -14.25 -18.59
N ASP A 243 -0.73 -13.80 -18.99
CA ASP A 243 0.30 -14.65 -19.57
C ASP A 243 1.03 -15.49 -18.50
N ILE A 244 0.98 -15.10 -17.23
CA ILE A 244 1.61 -15.86 -16.12
C ILE A 244 0.63 -16.51 -15.14
N VAL A 245 -0.64 -16.09 -15.11
CA VAL A 245 -1.62 -16.57 -14.12
C VAL A 245 -1.76 -18.10 -14.09
N PHE A 246 -1.63 -18.76 -15.24
CA PHE A 246 -1.75 -20.22 -15.38
C PHE A 246 -0.56 -21.01 -14.80
N TYR A 247 0.57 -20.34 -14.53
CA TYR A 247 1.74 -20.97 -13.91
C TYR A 247 1.70 -20.92 -12.38
N GLN A 248 0.65 -20.33 -11.79
CA GLN A 248 0.48 -20.32 -10.35
C GLN A 248 0.19 -21.73 -9.84
N GLN A 249 0.99 -22.20 -8.89
CA GLN A 249 0.83 -23.53 -8.30
C GLN A 249 -0.30 -23.53 -7.28
N ASN A 250 -1.08 -24.62 -7.18
CA ASN A 250 -2.30 -24.68 -6.36
C ASN A 250 -2.11 -24.25 -4.88
N ASN A 251 -0.94 -24.46 -4.29
CA ASN A 251 -0.64 -24.14 -2.90
C ASN A 251 0.22 -22.86 -2.70
N LYS A 252 0.60 -22.17 -3.79
CA LYS A 252 1.40 -20.95 -3.74
C LYS A 252 0.65 -19.81 -4.43
N LYS A 253 0.43 -18.71 -3.73
CA LYS A 253 -0.14 -17.49 -4.32
C LYS A 253 0.98 -16.57 -4.77
N TYR A 254 0.81 -15.93 -5.93
CA TYR A 254 1.71 -14.86 -6.31
C TYR A 254 1.49 -13.67 -5.38
N VAL A 255 2.60 -13.06 -4.99
CA VAL A 255 2.60 -11.90 -4.11
C VAL A 255 3.31 -10.72 -4.77
N THR A 256 4.32 -10.98 -5.61
CA THR A 256 5.03 -9.95 -6.39
C THR A 256 5.32 -10.45 -7.81
N TRP A 257 5.28 -9.56 -8.80
CA TRP A 257 5.77 -9.83 -10.16
C TRP A 257 6.41 -8.60 -10.80
N GLN A 258 7.51 -8.80 -11.54
CA GLN A 258 8.18 -7.74 -12.31
C GLN A 258 8.62 -8.22 -13.69
N ARG A 259 8.50 -7.37 -14.71
CA ARG A 259 8.97 -7.69 -16.07
C ARG A 259 10.49 -7.58 -16.20
N LEU A 260 11.09 -8.63 -16.75
CA LEU A 260 12.52 -8.73 -17.01
C LEU A 260 12.92 -8.32 -18.44
N ASP A 261 11.97 -8.22 -19.36
CA ASP A 261 12.24 -7.75 -20.72
C ASP A 261 12.04 -6.24 -20.85
N SER A 262 12.64 -5.69 -21.90
CA SER A 262 12.42 -4.29 -22.30
C SER A 262 11.27 -4.26 -23.31
N ILE A 263 10.24 -3.47 -23.00
CA ILE A 263 9.14 -3.22 -23.93
C ILE A 263 9.63 -2.11 -24.85
N GLU A 264 9.89 -2.44 -26.11
CA GLU A 264 10.27 -1.43 -27.10
C GLU A 264 9.19 -0.36 -27.18
N ALA A 265 9.60 0.91 -27.05
CA ALA A 265 8.72 2.08 -27.05
C ALA A 265 8.15 2.43 -28.44
N SER A 266 8.00 1.44 -29.33
CA SER A 266 7.49 1.63 -30.69
C SER A 266 5.96 1.66 -30.77
N ASP A 267 5.25 1.25 -29.73
CA ASP A 267 3.80 1.43 -29.65
C ASP A 267 3.46 2.81 -29.09
N LYS A 268 2.91 3.67 -29.97
CA LYS A 268 2.32 4.99 -29.67
C LYS A 268 1.10 4.87 -28.73
N SER A 269 1.31 4.39 -27.50
CA SER A 269 0.33 4.46 -26.43
C SER A 269 0.67 5.62 -25.48
N THR A 270 -0.34 6.45 -25.22
CA THR A 270 -0.33 7.49 -24.20
C THR A 270 -0.01 6.88 -22.83
N ALA A 271 0.62 7.64 -21.94
CA ALA A 271 1.10 7.14 -20.64
C ALA A 271 0.05 6.37 -19.83
N ALA A 272 -1.24 6.77 -19.92
CA ALA A 272 -2.36 6.12 -19.24
C ALA A 272 -2.70 4.71 -19.77
N ASN A 273 -2.20 4.33 -20.95
CA ASN A 273 -2.50 3.04 -21.60
C ASN A 273 -1.26 2.14 -21.71
N ARG A 274 -0.10 2.62 -21.25
CA ARG A 274 1.15 1.83 -21.30
C ARG A 274 1.05 0.63 -20.37
N ASP A 275 0.65 0.80 -19.11
CA ASP A 275 0.69 -0.32 -18.15
C ASP A 275 -0.33 -1.43 -18.45
N ALA A 276 -1.46 -1.10 -19.10
CA ALA A 276 -2.38 -2.10 -19.64
C ALA A 276 -1.78 -2.86 -20.84
N VAL A 277 -1.10 -2.16 -21.76
CA VAL A 277 -0.43 -2.76 -22.93
C VAL A 277 0.84 -3.54 -22.54
N LYS A 278 1.56 -3.09 -21.48
CA LYS A 278 2.70 -3.81 -20.91
C LYS A 278 2.28 -5.11 -20.24
N THR A 279 1.04 -5.25 -19.79
CA THR A 279 0.57 -6.46 -19.12
C THR A 279 -0.12 -7.42 -20.11
N SER A 280 -0.50 -6.95 -21.30
CA SER A 280 -1.21 -7.76 -22.30
C SER A 280 -0.32 -8.55 -23.26
N LYS A 281 0.94 -8.13 -23.46
CA LYS A 281 1.90 -8.84 -24.31
C LYS A 281 2.70 -9.85 -23.48
N PRO A 282 2.77 -11.13 -23.89
CA PRO A 282 3.59 -12.12 -23.21
C PRO A 282 5.01 -11.63 -22.98
N GLY A 283 5.52 -11.89 -21.78
CA GLY A 283 6.80 -11.36 -21.33
C GLY A 283 7.60 -12.31 -20.45
N SER A 284 8.83 -11.91 -20.17
CA SER A 284 9.65 -12.58 -19.15
C SER A 284 9.43 -11.91 -17.80
N TRP A 285 9.26 -12.70 -16.74
CA TRP A 285 8.86 -12.25 -15.41
C TRP A 285 9.74 -12.86 -14.33
N VAL A 286 10.05 -12.07 -13.31
CA VAL A 286 10.42 -12.58 -11.99
C VAL A 286 9.17 -12.52 -11.10
N ILE A 287 8.90 -13.61 -10.40
CA ILE A 287 7.68 -13.81 -9.62
C ILE A 287 8.06 -14.30 -8.24
N LEU A 288 7.53 -13.64 -7.21
CA LEU A 288 7.58 -14.12 -5.84
C LEU A 288 6.23 -14.71 -5.45
N SER A 289 6.31 -15.85 -4.76
CA SER A 289 5.14 -16.60 -4.35
C SER A 289 5.23 -16.95 -2.87
N ARG A 290 4.07 -17.17 -2.26
CA ARG A 290 3.94 -17.53 -0.84
C ARG A 290 2.99 -18.69 -0.64
N THR A 291 3.37 -19.66 0.17
CA THR A 291 2.44 -20.69 0.68
C THR A 291 1.50 -20.11 1.74
N ASN A 292 0.35 -20.76 1.95
CA ASN A 292 -0.57 -20.41 3.03
C ASN A 292 -0.22 -21.12 4.36
N ILE A 293 1.07 -21.26 4.67
CA ILE A 293 1.56 -21.95 5.87
C ILE A 293 2.33 -20.95 6.74
N VAL A 294 2.09 -20.97 8.05
CA VAL A 294 2.84 -20.22 9.06
C VAL A 294 4.30 -20.66 9.01
N LYS A 295 5.19 -19.72 8.66
CA LYS A 295 6.64 -19.93 8.58
C LYS A 295 7.40 -18.91 9.44
N ALA A 296 6.76 -18.41 10.48
CA ALA A 296 7.36 -17.45 11.39
C ALA A 296 8.69 -17.95 11.96
N GLN A 297 9.71 -17.11 11.87
CA GLN A 297 10.98 -17.28 12.57
C GLN A 297 11.24 -16.00 13.35
N ASP A 298 11.62 -16.14 14.63
CA ASP A 298 11.77 -15.01 15.57
C ASP A 298 10.53 -14.10 15.65
N GLY A 299 9.34 -14.68 15.47
CA GLY A 299 8.06 -13.95 15.51
C GLY A 299 7.74 -13.16 14.23
N ILE A 300 8.55 -13.26 13.18
CA ILE A 300 8.34 -12.57 11.89
C ILE A 300 8.00 -13.61 10.84
N GLU A 301 6.96 -13.36 10.05
CA GLU A 301 6.60 -14.16 8.87
C GLU A 301 7.35 -13.70 7.62
N PRO A 302 7.75 -14.60 6.71
CA PRO A 302 8.28 -14.18 5.42
C PRO A 302 7.18 -13.59 4.54
N ASP A 303 7.55 -12.58 3.76
CA ASP A 303 6.69 -12.01 2.74
C ASP A 303 6.47 -12.98 1.58
N PHE A 304 7.49 -13.77 1.26
CA PHE A 304 7.46 -14.80 0.22
C PHE A 304 8.36 -15.98 0.59
N ASP A 305 8.05 -17.15 0.02
CA ASP A 305 8.80 -18.39 0.26
C ASP A 305 9.15 -19.16 -1.02
N GLY A 306 8.91 -18.57 -2.18
CA GLY A 306 9.32 -19.10 -3.47
C GLY A 306 9.65 -18.00 -4.46
N ILE A 307 10.71 -18.21 -5.23
CA ILE A 307 11.17 -17.35 -6.32
C ILE A 307 11.07 -18.16 -7.61
N SER A 308 10.50 -17.56 -8.64
CA SER A 308 10.53 -18.14 -9.98
C SER A 308 10.82 -17.08 -11.03
N VAL A 309 11.50 -17.50 -12.10
CA VAL A 309 11.72 -16.68 -13.28
C VAL A 309 11.15 -17.43 -14.47
N LEU A 310 10.09 -16.86 -15.05
CA LEU A 310 9.47 -17.35 -16.27
C LEU A 310 10.00 -16.52 -17.43
N ALA A 311 10.52 -17.18 -18.46
CA ALA A 311 11.01 -16.53 -19.66
C ALA A 311 10.09 -16.88 -20.82
N TYR A 312 9.77 -15.89 -21.66
CA TYR A 312 8.94 -16.10 -22.84
C TYR A 312 9.83 -16.33 -24.06
N ASP A 313 9.64 -17.48 -24.73
CA ASP A 313 10.26 -17.77 -26.03
C ASP A 313 9.37 -17.24 -27.14
N LYS A 314 9.83 -16.20 -27.83
CA LYS A 314 9.08 -15.57 -28.93
C LYS A 314 8.92 -16.49 -30.15
N TYR A 315 9.77 -17.50 -30.33
CA TYR A 315 9.71 -18.39 -31.49
C TYR A 315 8.73 -19.54 -31.29
N ASN A 316 8.64 -20.05 -30.06
CA ASN A 316 7.72 -21.13 -29.71
C ASN A 316 6.40 -20.62 -29.11
N GLU A 317 6.30 -19.31 -28.87
CA GLU A 317 5.15 -18.64 -28.25
C GLU A 317 4.76 -19.23 -26.89
N GLU A 318 5.75 -19.68 -26.12
CA GLU A 318 5.55 -20.36 -24.84
C GLU A 318 6.49 -19.81 -23.75
N HIS A 319 6.04 -19.85 -22.49
CA HIS A 319 6.95 -19.62 -21.37
C HIS A 319 7.65 -20.91 -20.96
N TYR A 320 8.92 -20.77 -20.59
CA TYR A 320 9.70 -21.79 -19.91
C TYR A 320 10.24 -21.26 -18.59
N ALA A 321 10.46 -22.15 -17.62
CA ALA A 321 11.07 -21.77 -16.35
C ALA A 321 12.58 -21.60 -16.52
N ALA A 322 13.06 -20.35 -16.46
CA ALA A 322 14.49 -20.04 -16.47
C ALA A 322 15.13 -20.33 -15.10
N TYR A 323 14.36 -20.18 -14.02
CA TYR A 323 14.79 -20.47 -12.65
C TYR A 323 13.58 -20.75 -11.74
N ARG A 324 13.76 -21.66 -10.78
CA ARG A 324 12.88 -21.85 -9.63
C ARG A 324 13.74 -22.12 -8.40
N SER A 325 13.46 -21.42 -7.31
CA SER A 325 14.13 -21.69 -6.03
C SER A 325 13.55 -22.93 -5.37
N GLY A 326 14.29 -23.49 -4.41
CA GLY A 326 13.67 -24.24 -3.32
C GLY A 326 12.85 -23.32 -2.40
N ASP A 327 12.48 -23.83 -1.24
CA ASP A 327 11.88 -23.00 -0.20
C ASP A 327 12.90 -21.98 0.31
N VAL A 328 12.49 -20.72 0.31
CA VAL A 328 13.27 -19.59 0.83
C VAL A 328 12.49 -18.89 1.93
N TRP A 329 13.17 -18.04 2.68
CA TRP A 329 12.54 -17.12 3.61
C TRP A 329 12.97 -15.72 3.20
N GLY A 330 12.05 -14.92 2.68
CA GLY A 330 12.37 -13.64 2.06
C GLY A 330 11.45 -12.50 2.45
N LEU A 331 11.99 -11.28 2.36
CA LEU A 331 11.29 -10.03 2.64
C LEU A 331 11.31 -9.11 1.42
N LEU A 332 10.24 -8.34 1.28
CA LEU A 332 10.15 -7.27 0.29
C LEU A 332 11.11 -6.10 0.59
N PRO A 333 11.40 -5.25 -0.40
CA PRO A 333 10.93 -5.30 -1.79
C PRO A 333 11.79 -6.19 -2.70
N LEU A 334 11.18 -6.68 -3.79
CA LEU A 334 11.90 -7.05 -4.99
C LEU A 334 12.27 -5.78 -5.76
N MET A 335 13.56 -5.64 -6.09
CA MET A 335 14.05 -4.55 -6.91
C MET A 335 14.60 -5.09 -8.23
N VAL A 336 14.16 -4.54 -9.36
CA VAL A 336 14.72 -4.84 -10.68
C VAL A 336 15.53 -3.65 -11.18
N GLU A 337 16.78 -3.91 -11.51
CA GLU A 337 17.76 -2.93 -11.99
C GLU A 337 18.25 -3.30 -13.40
N GLY A 338 18.76 -2.31 -14.12
CA GLY A 338 19.32 -2.47 -15.47
C GLY A 338 18.35 -2.15 -16.60
N THR A 339 18.87 -2.17 -17.83
CA THR A 339 18.16 -1.81 -19.05
C THR A 339 18.43 -2.83 -20.16
N GLY A 340 17.54 -2.90 -21.15
CA GLY A 340 17.68 -3.84 -22.25
C GLY A 340 17.48 -5.29 -21.80
N ASP A 341 18.40 -6.15 -22.24
CA ASP A 341 18.38 -7.60 -22.00
C ASP A 341 19.20 -8.03 -20.77
N ASN A 342 19.97 -7.11 -20.18
CA ASN A 342 20.80 -7.37 -18.99
C ASN A 342 20.16 -6.70 -17.78
N LYS A 343 19.19 -7.38 -17.17
CA LYS A 343 18.60 -6.95 -15.90
C LYS A 343 19.17 -7.76 -14.75
N THR A 344 19.22 -7.13 -13.59
CA THR A 344 19.46 -7.82 -12.32
C THR A 344 18.26 -7.62 -11.42
N PHE A 345 18.01 -8.56 -10.54
CA PHE A 345 17.04 -8.36 -9.49
C PHE A 345 17.62 -8.69 -8.13
N VAL A 346 17.22 -7.92 -7.12
CA VAL A 346 17.74 -7.99 -5.76
C VAL A 346 16.61 -8.34 -4.81
N LEU A 347 16.90 -9.28 -3.91
CA LEU A 347 15.98 -9.78 -2.88
C LEU A 347 16.67 -9.82 -1.52
N LYS A 348 15.91 -9.57 -0.46
CA LYS A 348 16.36 -9.79 0.93
C LYS A 348 15.96 -11.19 1.35
N LEU A 349 16.93 -12.06 1.56
CA LEU A 349 16.72 -13.46 1.91
C LEU A 349 17.43 -13.78 3.22
N ARG A 350 16.82 -14.65 4.03
CA ARG A 350 17.43 -15.15 5.26
C ARG A 350 18.46 -16.22 4.93
N GLY A 351 19.70 -16.01 5.35
CA GLY A 351 20.82 -16.94 5.22
C GLY A 351 20.70 -18.12 6.19
N ALA A 352 21.59 -19.11 6.03
CA ALA A 352 21.63 -20.29 6.89
C ALA A 352 22.00 -19.97 8.35
N ASN A 353 22.70 -18.86 8.59
CA ASN A 353 23.02 -18.32 9.91
C ASN A 353 21.84 -17.56 10.56
N GLY A 354 20.72 -17.39 9.86
CA GLY A 354 19.55 -16.64 10.31
C GLY A 354 19.61 -15.13 10.05
N GLU A 355 20.71 -14.62 9.49
CA GLU A 355 20.84 -13.20 9.15
C GLU A 355 20.17 -12.88 7.80
N MET A 356 19.71 -11.65 7.63
CA MET A 356 19.17 -11.19 6.36
C MET A 356 20.30 -10.72 5.43
N GLU A 357 20.33 -11.28 4.23
CA GLU A 357 21.31 -10.96 3.20
C GLU A 357 20.62 -10.45 1.93
N GLU A 358 21.22 -9.45 1.30
CA GLU A 358 20.81 -9.04 -0.05
C GLU A 358 21.44 -9.97 -1.09
N LYS A 359 20.58 -10.63 -1.87
CA LYS A 359 20.96 -11.58 -2.92
C LYS A 359 20.63 -10.99 -4.28
N ARG A 360 21.67 -10.83 -5.10
CA ARG A 360 21.59 -10.29 -6.47
C ARG A 360 21.59 -11.42 -7.49
N PHE A 361 20.53 -11.48 -8.28
CA PHE A 361 20.37 -12.39 -9.40
C PHE A 361 20.64 -11.65 -10.70
N VAL A 362 21.44 -12.26 -11.59
CA VAL A 362 21.77 -11.65 -12.89
C VAL A 362 21.04 -12.40 -13.98
N THR A 363 20.26 -11.68 -14.79
CA THR A 363 19.57 -12.26 -15.95
C THR A 363 20.32 -11.89 -17.22
N PHE A 364 20.46 -12.85 -18.12
CA PHE A 364 21.16 -12.69 -19.40
C PHE A 364 20.61 -13.66 -20.43
N LYS A 365 20.78 -13.37 -21.72
CA LYS A 365 20.45 -14.33 -22.80
C LYS A 365 21.68 -15.17 -23.15
N ASP A 366 21.50 -16.48 -23.28
CA ASP A 366 22.54 -17.38 -23.80
C ASP A 366 22.76 -17.17 -25.31
N ALA A 367 23.74 -17.86 -25.89
CA ALA A 367 24.05 -17.77 -27.33
C ALA A 367 22.87 -18.17 -28.24
N LYS A 368 21.83 -18.84 -27.69
CA LYS A 368 20.60 -19.22 -28.40
C LYS A 368 19.46 -18.23 -28.14
N GLY A 369 19.74 -17.09 -27.50
CA GLY A 369 18.75 -16.08 -27.16
C GLY A 369 17.85 -16.42 -25.96
N ARG A 370 18.12 -17.53 -25.25
CA ARG A 370 17.28 -17.95 -24.12
C ARG A 370 17.74 -17.25 -22.85
N LEU A 371 16.80 -16.62 -22.14
CA LEU A 371 17.02 -16.09 -20.80
C LEU A 371 17.53 -17.17 -19.85
N LYS A 372 18.58 -16.82 -19.12
CA LYS A 372 19.23 -17.56 -18.04
C LYS A 372 19.37 -16.65 -16.83
N VAL A 373 19.49 -17.27 -15.67
CA VAL A 373 19.66 -16.60 -14.38
C VAL A 373 20.94 -17.12 -13.73
N THR A 374 21.88 -16.23 -13.42
CA THR A 374 22.97 -16.52 -12.50
C THR A 374 22.44 -16.36 -11.09
N VAL A 375 22.43 -17.48 -10.35
CA VAL A 375 21.93 -17.57 -8.98
C VAL A 375 23.08 -17.27 -8.03
N PRO A 376 22.90 -16.37 -7.03
CA PRO A 376 23.94 -16.12 -6.04
C PRO A 376 24.14 -17.30 -5.10
N GLU A 377 25.30 -17.37 -4.45
CA GLU A 377 25.64 -18.47 -3.55
C GLU A 377 24.68 -18.58 -2.35
N GLY A 378 24.49 -19.83 -1.89
CA GLY A 378 23.66 -20.14 -0.73
C GLY A 378 22.16 -20.30 -1.01
N ILE A 379 21.73 -20.27 -2.28
CA ILE A 379 20.32 -20.48 -2.64
C ILE A 379 20.14 -21.85 -3.29
N ALA A 380 19.33 -22.69 -2.65
CA ALA A 380 18.97 -23.99 -3.21
C ALA A 380 18.12 -23.83 -4.49
N THR A 381 18.47 -24.58 -5.52
CA THR A 381 17.67 -24.74 -6.75
C THR A 381 16.85 -26.00 -6.66
N THR A 382 15.56 -25.92 -6.98
CA THR A 382 14.81 -27.15 -7.27
C THR A 382 15.15 -27.58 -8.70
N GLY A 383 15.56 -28.85 -8.84
CA GLY A 383 15.99 -29.42 -10.12
C GLY A 383 14.90 -29.33 -11.20
N LYS A 384 15.35 -29.22 -12.45
CA LYS A 384 14.55 -29.02 -13.68
C LYS A 384 13.33 -29.93 -13.80
#